data_AF-A0A965MHM5-F1
#
_entry.id   AF-A0A965MHM5-F1
#
_cell.length_a   1.000
_cell.length_b   1.000
_cell.length_c   1.000
_cell.angle_alpha   90.00
_cell.angle_beta   90.00
_cell.angle_gamma   90.00
#
_symmetry.space_group_name_H-M   'P 1'
#
loop_
_entity.id
_entity.type
_entity.pdbx_description
1 polymer ?
#
loop_
_entity_poly.entity_id
_entity_poly.type
_entity_poly.pdbx_seq_one_letter_code
_entity_poly.pdbx_strand_id
1 'polypeptide(L)'
;MLSGFGQTCNVRASEIPVLELEKNTFLAGKAVAQEALVAEQEDSVSAIILGCAGMVEVVDTVKSQLSTAVIDPVECAAQCMQWMTQKN
;
A
#
# COMPACT_ATOMS: atom_id res chain seq x y z
N MET A 1 -4.56 -18.68 0.22
CA MET A 1 -5.90 -18.32 -0.28
C MET A 1 -6.59 -17.50 0.82
N LEU A 2 -6.51 -16.16 0.76
CA LEU A 2 -7.11 -15.25 1.74
C LEU A 2 -8.59 -15.03 1.38
N SER A 3 -9.48 -15.77 2.03
CA SER A 3 -10.92 -15.86 1.71
C SER A 3 -11.77 -14.64 2.09
N GLY A 4 -11.17 -13.49 2.40
CA GLY A 4 -11.90 -12.29 2.86
C GLY A 4 -12.22 -11.24 1.79
N PHE A 5 -11.47 -11.21 0.68
CA PHE A 5 -11.48 -10.07 -0.25
C PHE A 5 -11.56 -10.46 -1.74
N GLY A 6 -11.53 -11.76 -2.06
CA GLY A 6 -11.31 -12.25 -3.42
C GLY A 6 -12.42 -11.96 -4.45
N GLN A 7 -13.51 -11.30 -4.07
CA GLN A 7 -14.52 -10.81 -5.00
C GLN A 7 -14.43 -9.30 -5.28
N THR A 8 -13.66 -8.54 -4.50
CA THR A 8 -13.65 -7.07 -4.57
C THR A 8 -12.27 -6.46 -4.79
N CYS A 9 -11.18 -7.18 -4.51
CA CYS A 9 -9.84 -6.71 -4.85
C CYS A 9 -8.87 -7.85 -5.18
N ASN A 10 -7.88 -7.50 -6.00
CA ASN A 10 -6.74 -8.36 -6.31
C ASN A 10 -5.64 -8.12 -5.26
N VAL A 11 -5.05 -9.19 -4.75
CA VAL A 11 -3.94 -9.13 -3.80
C VAL A 11 -2.67 -9.55 -4.54
N ARG A 12 -1.68 -8.65 -4.53
CA ARG A 12 -0.40 -8.82 -5.24
C ARG A 12 0.76 -8.66 -4.25
N ALA A 13 1.81 -9.45 -4.46
CA ALA A 13 2.97 -9.46 -3.59
C ALA A 13 4.14 -8.76 -4.30
N SER A 14 4.78 -7.80 -3.64
CA SER A 14 5.97 -7.14 -4.18
C SER A 14 7.25 -7.99 -4.11
N GLU A 15 7.17 -9.20 -3.52
CA GLU A 15 8.27 -10.13 -3.31
C GLU A 15 9.48 -9.54 -2.53
N ILE A 16 9.27 -8.45 -1.78
CA ILE A 16 10.27 -7.85 -0.91
C ILE A 16 10.08 -8.31 0.54
N PRO A 17 11.13 -8.84 1.20
CA PRO A 17 11.06 -9.15 2.62
C PRO A 17 10.76 -7.89 3.45
N VAL A 18 9.91 -8.02 4.47
CA VAL A 18 9.48 -6.88 5.30
C VAL A 18 10.66 -6.12 5.91
N LEU A 19 11.71 -6.82 6.36
CA LEU A 19 12.90 -6.20 6.94
C LEU A 19 13.71 -5.35 5.93
N GLU A 20 13.56 -5.57 4.63
CA GLU A 20 14.24 -4.79 3.61
C GLU A 20 13.59 -3.41 3.39
N LEU A 21 12.31 -3.23 3.78
CA LEU A 21 11.63 -1.93 3.72
C LEU A 21 12.37 -0.86 4.54
N GLU A 22 12.97 -1.26 5.65
CA GLU A 22 13.74 -0.38 6.54
C GLU A 22 15.23 -0.32 6.19
N LYS A 23 15.83 -1.45 5.77
CA LYS A 23 17.27 -1.53 5.47
C LYS A 23 17.64 -0.86 4.15
N ASN A 24 16.77 -0.97 3.16
CA ASN A 24 17.01 -0.45 1.81
C ASN A 24 15.73 0.13 1.21
N THR A 25 15.22 1.17 1.87
CA THR A 25 13.96 1.85 1.53
C THR A 25 13.87 2.27 0.07
N PHE A 26 15.00 2.69 -0.54
CA PHE A 26 15.02 3.08 -1.95
C PHE A 26 14.74 1.92 -2.90
N LEU A 27 15.45 0.80 -2.75
CA LEU A 27 15.23 -0.38 -3.61
C LEU A 27 13.89 -1.03 -3.32
N ALA A 28 13.53 -1.12 -2.04
CA ALA A 28 12.25 -1.66 -1.59
C ALA A 28 11.09 -0.84 -2.16
N GLY A 29 11.16 0.50 -2.08
CA GLY A 29 10.13 1.39 -2.62
C GLY A 29 9.99 1.29 -4.13
N LYS A 30 11.10 1.14 -4.86
CA LYS A 30 11.06 0.88 -6.30
C LYS A 30 10.38 -0.44 -6.64
N ALA A 31 10.69 -1.51 -5.93
CA ALA A 31 10.08 -2.82 -6.17
C ALA A 31 8.58 -2.82 -5.87
N VAL A 32 8.16 -2.18 -4.77
CA VAL A 32 6.73 -2.01 -4.45
C VAL A 32 6.02 -1.16 -5.51
N ALA A 33 6.64 -0.05 -5.95
CA ALA A 33 6.07 0.80 -6.98
C ALA A 33 5.96 0.07 -8.33
N GLN A 34 6.93 -0.75 -8.68
CA GLN A 34 6.90 -1.56 -9.90
C GLN A 34 5.72 -2.55 -9.88
N GLU A 35 5.51 -3.26 -8.77
CA GLU A 35 4.37 -4.18 -8.67
C GLU A 35 3.04 -3.42 -8.67
N ALA A 36 2.96 -2.27 -8.01
CA ALA A 36 1.77 -1.43 -8.00
C ALA A 36 1.44 -0.86 -9.40
N LEU A 37 2.45 -0.51 -10.20
CA LEU A 37 2.29 -0.10 -11.60
C LEU A 37 1.73 -1.21 -12.49
N VAL A 38 2.19 -2.45 -12.29
CA VAL A 38 1.64 -3.60 -13.01
C VAL A 38 0.17 -3.80 -12.62
N ALA A 39 -0.18 -3.64 -11.33
CA ALA A 39 -1.57 -3.70 -10.89
C ALA A 39 -2.44 -2.61 -11.54
N GLU A 40 -1.95 -1.37 -11.61
CA GLU A 40 -2.65 -0.26 -12.27
C GLU A 40 -2.95 -0.56 -13.76
N GLN A 41 -2.01 -1.22 -14.45
CA GLN A 41 -2.15 -1.55 -15.88
C GLN A 41 -3.02 -2.77 -16.14
N GLU A 42 -2.91 -3.81 -15.32
CA GLU A 42 -3.54 -5.12 -15.59
C GLU A 42 -4.90 -5.28 -14.90
N ASP A 43 -5.10 -4.69 -13.72
CA ASP A 43 -6.26 -4.98 -12.86
C ASP A 43 -7.41 -3.97 -13.02
N SER A 44 -7.23 -2.89 -13.79
CA SER A 44 -8.22 -1.81 -13.95
C SER A 44 -8.72 -1.25 -12.61
N VAL A 45 -7.80 -1.04 -11.66
CA VAL A 45 -8.10 -0.55 -10.31
C VAL A 45 -8.16 0.98 -10.25
N SER A 46 -8.95 1.53 -9.33
CA SER A 46 -9.00 2.97 -9.04
C SER A 46 -8.08 3.40 -7.89
N ALA A 47 -7.59 2.43 -7.11
CA ALA A 47 -6.71 2.66 -5.97
C ALA A 47 -5.85 1.44 -5.65
N ILE A 48 -4.72 1.69 -5.01
CA ILE A 48 -3.79 0.70 -4.45
C ILE A 48 -3.75 0.87 -2.93
N ILE A 49 -3.89 -0.22 -2.19
CA ILE A 49 -3.73 -0.25 -0.73
C ILE A 49 -2.39 -0.91 -0.40
N LEU A 50 -1.56 -0.24 0.39
CA LEU A 50 -0.29 -0.82 0.84
C LEU A 50 -0.57 -1.97 1.83
N GLY A 51 -0.01 -3.14 1.54
CA GLY A 51 -0.37 -4.38 2.24
C GLY A 51 0.40 -4.67 3.54
N CYS A 52 1.40 -3.85 3.89
CA CYS A 52 2.23 -4.06 5.08
C CYS A 52 2.48 -2.73 5.80
N ALA A 53 2.38 -2.73 7.14
CA ALA A 53 2.62 -1.53 7.94
C ALA A 53 4.02 -0.92 7.75
N GLY A 54 5.04 -1.75 7.45
CA GLY A 54 6.39 -1.26 7.15
C GLY A 54 6.51 -0.50 5.84
N MET A 55 5.47 -0.49 4.98
CA MET A 55 5.48 0.27 3.74
C MET A 55 5.26 1.77 3.94
N VAL A 56 5.01 2.22 5.18
CA VAL A 56 4.95 3.65 5.53
C VAL A 56 6.24 4.38 5.12
N GLU A 57 7.39 3.71 5.17
CA GLU A 57 8.69 4.29 4.79
C GLU A 57 8.83 4.49 3.27
N VAL A 58 8.03 3.80 2.46
CA VAL A 58 8.11 3.85 0.98
C VAL A 58 6.89 4.48 0.32
N VAL A 59 5.88 4.88 1.10
CA VAL A 59 4.58 5.35 0.59
C VAL A 59 4.72 6.49 -0.40
N ASP A 60 5.59 7.47 -0.12
CA ASP A 60 5.78 8.64 -0.99
C ASP A 60 6.45 8.27 -2.32
N THR A 61 7.38 7.32 -2.28
CA THR A 61 8.03 6.79 -3.49
C THR A 61 7.02 6.10 -4.39
N VAL A 62 6.10 5.31 -3.80
CA VAL A 62 5.03 4.63 -4.53
C VAL A 62 4.03 5.66 -5.08
N LYS A 63 3.52 6.57 -4.24
CA LYS A 63 2.60 7.65 -4.62
C LYS A 63 3.12 8.46 -5.81
N SER A 64 4.41 8.77 -5.84
CA SER A 64 5.01 9.59 -6.92
C SER A 64 5.02 8.92 -8.31
N GLN A 65 4.84 7.59 -8.36
CA GLN A 65 4.95 6.80 -9.59
C GLN A 65 3.60 6.37 -10.16
N LEU A 66 2.53 6.43 -9.37
CA LEU A 66 1.21 5.96 -9.77
C LEU A 66 0.28 7.10 -10.13
N SER A 67 -0.68 6.81 -10.99
CA SER A 67 -1.76 7.75 -11.35
C SER A 67 -3.02 7.53 -10.50
N THR A 68 -3.20 6.33 -9.98
CA THR A 68 -4.27 5.93 -9.06
C THR A 68 -3.98 6.33 -7.62
N ALA A 69 -5.03 6.39 -6.80
CA ALA A 69 -4.89 6.74 -5.39
C ALA A 69 -4.11 5.65 -4.63
N VAL A 70 -3.12 6.04 -3.85
CA VAL A 70 -2.37 5.12 -2.96
C VAL A 70 -2.79 5.36 -1.52
N ILE A 71 -3.26 4.30 -0.87
CA ILE A 71 -3.80 4.30 0.49
C ILE A 71 -2.79 3.61 1.41
N ASP A 72 -2.27 4.35 2.39
CA ASP A 72 -1.55 3.77 3.53
C ASP A 72 -2.55 3.44 4.65
N PRO A 73 -2.79 2.16 4.96
CA PRO A 73 -3.73 1.80 6.02
C PRO A 73 -3.28 2.26 7.42
N VAL A 74 -1.98 2.51 7.65
CA VAL A 74 -1.48 3.01 8.94
C VAL A 74 -1.93 4.47 9.14
N GLU A 75 -1.67 5.34 8.16
CA GLU A 75 -2.16 6.71 8.16
C GLU A 75 -3.69 6.78 8.28
N CYS A 76 -4.42 5.97 7.51
CA CYS A 76 -5.88 5.91 7.58
C CYS A 76 -6.38 5.52 8.98
N ALA A 77 -5.76 4.51 9.60
CA ALA A 77 -6.13 4.10 10.95
C ALA A 77 -5.89 5.22 11.98
N ALA A 78 -4.77 5.93 11.87
CA ALA A 78 -4.46 7.07 12.74
C ALA A 78 -5.51 8.19 12.64
N GLN A 79 -5.95 8.53 11.42
CA GLN A 79 -6.99 9.53 11.19
C GLN A 79 -8.36 9.06 11.73
N CYS A 80 -8.72 7.80 11.50
CA CYS A 80 -9.95 7.22 12.04
C CYS A 80 -9.99 7.26 13.58
N MET A 81 -8.86 7.04 14.24
CA MET A 81 -8.78 7.11 15.71
C MET A 81 -9.12 8.50 16.26
N GLN A 82 -8.78 9.57 15.54
CA GLN A 82 -9.12 10.94 15.97
C GLN A 82 -10.64 11.13 16.01
N TRP A 83 -11.36 10.66 14.98
CA TRP A 83 -12.82 10.69 14.94
C TRP A 83 -13.46 9.82 16.02
N MET A 84 -12.90 8.64 16.29
CA MET A 84 -13.42 7.75 17.32
C MET A 84 -13.23 8.28 18.75
N THR A 85 -12.23 9.14 18.97
CA THR A 85 -11.86 9.65 20.30
C THR A 85 -12.31 11.08 20.56
N GLN A 86 -12.65 11.86 19.52
CA GLN A 86 -13.34 13.13 19.65
C GLN A 86 -14.80 12.87 20.09
N LYS A 87 -15.02 12.79 21.41
CA LYS A 87 -16.36 12.99 21.98
C LYS A 87 -16.81 14.42 21.64
N ASN A 88 -18.01 14.53 21.06
CA ASN A 88 -18.77 15.78 20.92
C ASN A 88 -18.72 16.61 22.21
#